data_AF-A0A1B6KA93-F1
#
_entry.id   AF-A0A1B6KA93-F1
#
_cell.length_a   1.000
_cell.length_b   1.000
_cell.length_c   1.000
_cell.angle_alpha   90.00
_cell.angle_beta   90.00
_cell.angle_gamma   90.00
#
_symmetry.space_group_name_H-M   'P 1'
#
loop_
_entity.id
_entity.type
_entity.pdbx_description
1 polymer ?
#
loop_
_entity_poly.entity_id
_entity_poly.type
_entity_poly.pdbx_seq_one_letter_code
_entity_poly.pdbx_strand_id
1 'polypeptide(L)'
;SLYSGKDFMENRPGPFTQKVVLDLLTTGRCLDKGYHVFMDNFYTKLPLAQELLGRKTFLTGIINKNSLGLPKSLTQLSLNVMEPAHYRKGKILVVGFREKPTRKPLLLVSTAYQAGEKYVQNSHGKKVLKPVVIHKYNLHIRGVNRKDKSLY
;
A
#
# COMPACT_ATOMS: atom_id res chain seq x y z
N SER A 1 -6.79 -0.09 -21.05
CA SER A 1 -8.23 0.13 -20.84
C SER A 1 -8.48 1.59 -20.57
N LEU A 2 -9.41 2.19 -21.31
CA LEU A 2 -9.81 3.61 -21.24
C LEU A 2 -10.71 3.82 -20.01
N TYR A 3 -10.46 4.86 -19.20
CA TYR A 3 -11.28 5.19 -18.03
C TYR A 3 -12.60 5.84 -18.48
N SER A 4 -13.73 5.18 -18.25
CA SER A 4 -15.07 5.69 -18.58
C SER A 4 -15.88 5.91 -17.30
N GLY A 5 -15.69 7.06 -16.66
CA GLY A 5 -16.67 7.63 -15.71
C GLY A 5 -17.14 6.77 -14.53
N LYS A 6 -18.20 7.27 -13.87
CA LYS A 6 -18.83 6.65 -12.68
C LYS A 6 -19.66 5.40 -13.02
N ASP A 7 -19.99 5.23 -14.29
CA ASP A 7 -20.89 4.17 -14.78
C ASP A 7 -20.14 2.85 -15.03
N PHE A 8 -18.80 2.89 -14.98
CA PHE A 8 -17.97 1.70 -15.04
C PHE A 8 -18.26 0.79 -13.83
N MET A 9 -18.94 -0.33 -14.10
CA MET A 9 -19.32 -1.38 -13.14
C MET A 9 -20.46 -1.03 -12.18
N GLU A 10 -21.43 -0.22 -12.61
CA GLU A 10 -22.58 0.21 -11.78
C GLU A 10 -23.34 -0.99 -11.15
N ASN A 11 -23.49 -2.09 -11.89
CA ASN A 11 -24.22 -3.29 -11.44
C ASN A 11 -23.46 -4.23 -10.50
N ARG A 12 -22.18 -3.96 -10.16
CA ARG A 12 -21.43 -4.80 -9.23
C ARG A 12 -21.45 -4.24 -7.81
N PRO A 13 -21.61 -5.09 -6.77
CA PRO A 13 -21.58 -4.66 -5.38
C PRO A 13 -20.19 -4.18 -4.97
N GLY A 14 -20.14 -3.26 -4.01
CA GLY A 14 -18.92 -2.76 -3.39
C GLY A 14 -18.39 -1.43 -3.93
N PRO A 15 -17.40 -0.81 -3.25
CA PRO A 15 -16.84 0.49 -3.61
C PRO A 15 -16.21 0.48 -5.01
N PHE A 16 -16.35 1.60 -5.73
CA PHE A 16 -15.80 1.77 -7.08
C PHE A 16 -14.32 1.37 -7.22
N THR A 17 -13.46 1.83 -6.32
CA THR A 17 -12.02 1.55 -6.38
C THR A 17 -11.68 0.07 -6.23
N GLN A 18 -12.45 -0.65 -5.42
CA GLN A 18 -12.32 -2.11 -5.25
C GLN A 18 -12.72 -2.82 -6.55
N LYS A 19 -13.83 -2.41 -7.17
CA LYS A 19 -14.29 -2.96 -8.46
C LYS A 19 -13.23 -2.79 -9.56
N VAL A 20 -12.66 -1.59 -9.67
CA VAL A 20 -11.60 -1.29 -10.65
C VAL A 20 -10.38 -2.21 -10.44
N VAL A 21 -9.88 -2.33 -9.20
CA VAL A 21 -8.71 -3.17 -8.93
C VAL A 21 -8.97 -4.64 -9.23
N LEU A 22 -10.10 -5.18 -8.79
CA LEU A 22 -10.46 -6.57 -9.04
C LEU A 22 -10.62 -6.86 -10.53
N ASP A 23 -11.26 -5.96 -11.28
CA ASP A 23 -11.42 -6.11 -12.72
C ASP A 23 -10.07 -6.09 -13.45
N LEU A 24 -9.20 -5.12 -13.12
CA LEU A 24 -7.87 -5.03 -13.71
C LEU A 24 -7.02 -6.28 -13.43
N LEU A 25 -7.04 -6.79 -12.19
CA LEU A 25 -6.31 -8.01 -11.84
C LEU A 25 -6.91 -9.25 -12.49
N THR A 26 -8.23 -9.30 -12.66
CA THR A 26 -8.92 -10.41 -13.35
C THR A 26 -8.59 -10.41 -14.84
N THR A 27 -8.79 -9.27 -15.51
CA THR A 27 -8.55 -9.09 -16.94
C THR A 27 -7.07 -9.28 -17.28
N GLY A 28 -6.16 -8.79 -16.42
CA GLY A 28 -4.73 -9.03 -16.52
C GLY A 28 -4.28 -10.45 -16.15
N ARG A 29 -5.20 -11.33 -15.74
CA ARG A 29 -4.92 -12.70 -15.27
C ARG A 29 -3.87 -12.73 -14.15
N CYS A 30 -3.91 -11.77 -13.23
CA CYS A 30 -2.99 -11.62 -12.11
C CYS A 30 -3.60 -12.00 -10.76
N LEU A 31 -4.92 -12.21 -10.71
CA LEU A 31 -5.65 -12.58 -9.51
C LEU A 31 -5.52 -14.09 -9.20
N ASP A 32 -5.57 -14.47 -7.93
CA ASP A 32 -5.55 -15.86 -7.44
C ASP A 32 -4.23 -16.64 -7.66
N LYS A 33 -3.15 -15.95 -8.05
CA LYS A 33 -1.87 -16.59 -8.47
C LYS A 33 -0.71 -16.50 -7.47
N GLY A 34 -0.91 -15.96 -6.27
CA GLY A 34 0.17 -15.69 -5.33
C GLY A 34 0.96 -14.41 -5.65
N TYR A 35 0.48 -13.59 -6.59
CA TYR A 35 1.15 -12.35 -6.98
C TYR A 35 1.01 -11.26 -5.92
N HIS A 36 1.94 -10.30 -5.97
CA HIS A 36 1.99 -9.16 -5.06
C HIS A 36 1.77 -7.85 -5.80
N VAL A 37 0.65 -7.20 -5.50
CA VAL A 37 0.28 -5.90 -6.04
C VAL A 37 0.75 -4.78 -5.12
N PHE A 38 1.40 -3.77 -5.70
CA PHE A 38 1.77 -2.53 -5.04
C PHE A 38 0.85 -1.41 -5.52
N MET A 39 0.20 -0.69 -4.60
CA MET A 39 -0.85 0.26 -4.97
C MET A 39 -0.72 1.62 -4.27
N ASP A 40 -1.24 2.65 -4.92
CA ASP A 40 -1.36 3.98 -4.35
C ASP A 40 -2.46 4.08 -3.26
N ASN A 41 -2.57 5.26 -2.67
CA ASN A 41 -3.55 5.57 -1.62
C ASN A 41 -5.01 5.61 -2.10
N PHE A 42 -5.27 5.96 -3.35
CA PHE A 42 -6.62 6.10 -3.86
C PHE A 42 -7.32 4.73 -3.90
N TYR A 43 -6.61 3.70 -4.35
CA TYR A 43 -7.14 2.35 -4.46
C TYR A 43 -7.04 1.53 -3.17
N THR A 44 -6.08 1.84 -2.29
CA THR A 44 -5.82 1.01 -1.11
C THR A 44 -6.84 1.21 0.01
N LYS A 45 -7.53 0.12 0.38
CA LYS A 45 -8.47 0.04 1.51
C LYS A 45 -8.29 -1.29 2.26
N LEU A 46 -8.61 -1.30 3.56
CA LEU A 46 -8.54 -2.54 4.37
C LEU A 46 -9.44 -3.67 3.86
N PRO A 47 -10.71 -3.43 3.47
CA PRO A 47 -11.55 -4.48 2.90
C PRO A 47 -10.96 -5.10 1.63
N LEU A 48 -10.42 -4.29 0.72
CA LEU A 48 -9.75 -4.78 -0.49
C LEU A 48 -8.50 -5.62 -0.15
N ALA A 49 -7.72 -5.20 0.85
CA ALA A 49 -6.56 -5.98 1.31
C ALA A 49 -6.97 -7.36 1.87
N GLN A 50 -8.09 -7.43 2.58
CA GLN A 50 -8.66 -8.69 3.09
C GLN A 50 -9.15 -9.59 1.97
N GLU A 51 -9.90 -9.03 1.02
CA GLU A 51 -10.44 -9.78 -0.12
C GLU A 51 -9.31 -10.37 -0.98
N LEU A 52 -8.33 -9.55 -1.39
CA LEU A 52 -7.21 -10.02 -2.19
C LEU A 52 -6.41 -11.10 -1.46
N LEU A 53 -6.21 -10.96 -0.15
CA LEU A 53 -5.52 -11.98 0.64
C LEU A 53 -6.29 -13.32 0.66
N GLY A 54 -7.62 -13.29 0.79
CA GLY A 54 -8.46 -14.49 0.66
C GLY A 54 -8.35 -15.13 -0.73
N ARG A 55 -8.13 -14.29 -1.74
CA ARG A 55 -7.90 -14.62 -3.14
C ARG A 55 -6.43 -14.85 -3.50
N LYS A 56 -5.63 -15.36 -2.56
CA LYS A 56 -4.20 -15.68 -2.74
C LYS A 56 -3.41 -14.57 -3.47
N THR A 57 -3.74 -13.31 -3.24
CA THR A 57 -3.15 -12.16 -3.92
C THR A 57 -2.72 -11.16 -2.86
N PHE A 58 -1.43 -10.90 -2.79
CA PHE A 58 -0.88 -10.02 -1.77
C PHE A 58 -0.97 -8.56 -2.18
N LEU A 59 -1.13 -7.68 -1.20
CA LEU A 59 -1.22 -6.24 -1.39
C LEU A 59 -0.22 -5.55 -0.47
N THR A 60 0.47 -4.54 -1.00
CA THR A 60 1.14 -3.50 -0.19
C THR A 60 0.81 -2.13 -0.77
N GLY A 61 0.26 -1.23 0.05
CA GLY A 61 -0.09 0.11 -0.42
C GLY A 61 -0.14 1.13 0.70
N ILE A 62 -0.04 2.41 0.34
CA ILE A 62 -0.31 3.52 1.27
C ILE A 62 -1.79 3.50 1.58
N ILE A 63 -2.19 3.65 2.84
CA ILE A 63 -3.59 3.75 3.25
C ILE A 63 -3.85 5.10 3.92
N ASN A 64 -4.97 5.72 3.57
CA ASN A 64 -5.41 6.95 4.22
C ASN A 64 -5.72 6.68 5.71
N LYS A 65 -5.21 7.53 6.61
CA LYS A 65 -5.52 7.43 8.05
C LYS A 65 -7.01 7.52 8.38
N ASN A 66 -7.81 8.13 7.50
CA ASN A 66 -9.26 8.25 7.63
C ASN A 66 -9.99 7.03 7.04
N SER A 67 -9.27 6.01 6.54
CA SER A 67 -9.88 4.80 6.02
C SER A 67 -10.56 4.02 7.15
N LEU A 68 -11.78 3.54 6.88
CA LEU A 68 -12.53 2.70 7.78
C LEU A 68 -11.75 1.43 8.16
N GLY A 69 -11.93 1.00 9.41
CA GLY A 69 -11.35 -0.24 9.96
C GLY A 69 -9.94 -0.09 10.56
N LEU A 70 -9.30 1.06 10.44
CA LEU A 70 -8.03 1.32 11.13
C LEU A 70 -8.29 1.63 12.62
N PRO A 71 -7.50 1.08 13.56
CA PRO A 71 -7.66 1.36 14.98
C PRO A 71 -7.30 2.82 15.28
N LYS A 72 -8.10 3.48 16.13
CA LYS A 72 -7.88 4.89 16.52
C LYS A 72 -6.50 5.11 17.15
N SER A 73 -6.02 4.15 17.92
CA SER A 73 -4.67 4.17 18.52
C SER A 73 -3.56 4.30 17.47
N LEU A 74 -3.78 3.83 16.24
CA LEU A 74 -2.84 3.97 15.14
C LEU A 74 -3.04 5.29 14.38
N THR A 75 -4.29 5.68 14.11
CA THR A 75 -4.59 6.87 13.28
C THR A 75 -4.39 8.19 14.01
N GLN A 76 -4.44 8.17 15.34
CA GLN A 76 -4.18 9.31 16.23
C GLN A 76 -2.74 9.31 16.78
N LEU A 77 -1.93 8.29 16.45
CA LEU A 77 -0.56 8.20 16.93
C LEU A 77 0.29 9.35 16.38
N SER A 78 0.91 10.10 17.28
CA SER A 78 1.98 11.02 16.90
C SER A 78 3.25 10.21 16.63
N LEU A 79 3.67 10.18 15.37
CA LEU A 79 4.86 9.44 14.95
C LEU A 79 6.10 10.33 15.04
N ASN A 80 7.04 9.90 15.88
CA ASN A 80 8.38 10.44 15.93
C ASN A 80 9.11 10.18 14.61
N VAL A 81 10.05 11.06 14.29
CA VAL A 81 10.81 10.96 13.04
C VAL A 81 11.75 9.76 13.12
N MET A 82 11.72 8.92 12.08
CA MET A 82 12.50 7.70 11.97
C MET A 82 12.16 6.59 12.99
N GLU A 83 11.06 6.73 13.74
CA GLU A 83 10.55 5.71 14.67
C GLU A 83 9.26 5.10 14.11
N PRO A 84 9.29 3.84 13.62
CA PRO A 84 8.10 3.21 13.06
C PRO A 84 7.16 2.68 14.13
N ALA A 85 5.87 2.73 13.83
CA ALA A 85 4.85 2.02 14.58
C ALA A 85 4.30 0.85 13.75
N HIS A 86 4.08 -0.29 14.40
CA HIS A 86 3.56 -1.49 13.75
C HIS A 86 2.26 -1.91 14.43
N TYR A 87 1.26 -2.23 13.63
CA TYR A 87 0.01 -2.82 14.08
C TYR A 87 -0.30 -4.06 13.26
N ARG A 88 -0.60 -5.19 13.91
CA ARG A 88 -0.88 -6.44 13.22
C ARG A 88 -2.20 -7.05 13.66
N LYS A 89 -3.03 -7.43 12.68
CA LYS A 89 -4.23 -8.25 12.89
C LYS A 89 -4.18 -9.44 11.94
N GLY A 90 -3.83 -10.61 12.48
CA GLY A 90 -3.58 -11.81 11.68
C GLY A 90 -2.50 -11.58 10.63
N LYS A 91 -2.84 -11.81 9.35
CA LYS A 91 -1.94 -11.63 8.22
C LYS A 91 -1.84 -10.18 7.70
N ILE A 92 -2.63 -9.26 8.25
CA ILE A 92 -2.61 -7.85 7.86
C ILE A 92 -1.69 -7.08 8.81
N LEU A 93 -0.67 -6.47 8.25
CA LEU A 93 0.25 -5.56 8.92
C LEU A 93 -0.03 -4.12 8.45
N VAL A 94 -0.10 -3.19 9.39
CA VAL A 94 -0.08 -1.76 9.11
C VAL A 94 1.17 -1.16 9.74
N VAL A 95 1.92 -0.38 8.96
CA VAL A 95 3.15 0.30 9.38
C VAL A 95 2.95 1.80 9.26
N GLY A 96 3.09 2.51 10.38
CA GLY A 96 3.18 3.96 10.42
C GLY A 96 4.62 4.41 10.40
N PHE A 97 4.97 5.39 9.56
CA PHE A 97 6.33 5.91 9.48
C PHE A 97 6.39 7.38 9.07
N ARG A 98 7.25 8.15 9.73
CA ARG A 98 7.57 9.54 9.38
C ARG A 98 9.06 9.66 9.10
N GLU A 99 9.43 9.86 7.84
CA GLU A 99 10.84 9.87 7.42
C GLU A 99 11.59 11.15 7.82
N LYS A 100 10.92 12.31 7.85
CA LYS A 100 11.53 13.62 8.14
C LYS A 100 10.55 14.51 8.90
N PRO A 101 11.02 15.51 9.66
CA PRO A 101 10.15 16.46 10.36
C PRO A 101 9.20 17.19 9.42
N THR A 102 9.66 17.57 8.22
CA THR A 102 8.85 18.30 7.23
C THR A 102 7.83 17.44 6.49
N ARG A 103 7.84 16.11 6.67
CA ARG A 103 6.94 15.18 6.00
C ARG A 103 5.81 14.76 6.94
N LYS A 104 4.59 14.70 6.40
CA LYS A 104 3.46 14.06 7.08
C LYS A 104 3.75 12.56 7.26
N PRO A 105 3.36 11.94 8.38
CA PRO A 105 3.46 10.50 8.54
C PRO A 105 2.64 9.77 7.48
N LEU A 106 3.14 8.61 7.05
CA LEU A 106 2.45 7.71 6.14
C LEU A 106 2.04 6.45 6.89
N LEU A 107 0.90 5.89 6.50
CA LEU A 107 0.49 4.54 6.88
C LEU A 107 0.55 3.66 5.64
N LEU A 108 1.17 2.49 5.76
CA LEU A 108 1.12 1.44 4.73
C LEU A 108 0.43 0.22 5.31
N VAL A 109 -0.45 -0.39 4.52
CA VAL A 109 -0.95 -1.73 4.79
C VAL A 109 -0.20 -2.74 3.92
N SER A 110 0.11 -3.90 4.49
CA SER A 110 0.68 -5.02 3.77
C SER A 110 0.08 -6.34 4.23
N THR A 111 -0.15 -7.24 3.27
CA THR A 111 -0.53 -8.65 3.53
C THR A 111 0.58 -9.64 3.19
N ALA A 112 1.71 -9.16 2.67
CA ALA A 112 2.85 -9.98 2.21
C ALA A 112 4.02 -10.03 3.21
N TYR A 113 4.17 -8.98 4.02
CA TYR A 113 5.38 -8.74 4.80
C TYR A 113 5.14 -8.87 6.30
N GLN A 114 6.21 -9.21 7.02
CA GLN A 114 6.27 -9.12 8.47
C GLN A 114 6.79 -7.74 8.92
N ALA A 115 6.52 -7.42 10.19
CA ALA A 115 7.12 -6.24 10.81
C ALA A 115 8.63 -6.44 10.92
N GLY A 116 9.38 -5.35 10.73
CA GLY A 116 10.82 -5.37 10.83
C GLY A 116 11.47 -4.25 10.05
N GLU A 117 12.72 -4.01 10.39
CA GLU A 117 13.55 -2.93 9.89
C GLU A 117 14.79 -3.46 9.19
N LYS A 118 15.34 -2.67 8.28
CA LYS A 118 16.62 -2.95 7.65
C LYS A 118 17.42 -1.68 7.43
N TYR A 119 18.74 -1.82 7.45
CA TYR A 119 19.62 -0.75 6.99
C TYR A 119 19.50 -0.57 5.48
N VAL A 120 19.35 0.69 5.06
CA VAL A 120 19.37 1.11 3.66
C VAL A 120 20.27 2.33 3.52
N GLN A 121 20.92 2.50 2.38
CA GLN A 121 21.61 3.75 2.08
C GLN A 121 20.61 4.78 1.55
N ASN A 122 20.70 6.01 2.07
CA ASN A 122 19.95 7.14 1.51
C ASN A 122 20.68 7.73 0.29
N SER A 123 20.11 8.78 -0.31
CA SER A 123 20.70 9.45 -1.49
C SER A 123 22.06 10.10 -1.24
N HIS A 124 22.45 10.28 0.03
CA HIS A 124 23.74 10.84 0.44
C HIS A 124 24.71 9.75 0.93
N GLY A 125 24.45 8.47 0.64
CA GLY A 125 25.29 7.34 1.05
C GLY A 125 25.21 6.95 2.54
N LYS A 126 24.48 7.69 3.37
CA LYS A 126 24.34 7.39 4.81
C LYS A 126 23.44 6.17 5.02
N LYS A 127 23.92 5.21 5.81
CA LYS A 127 23.11 4.07 6.28
C LYS A 127 22.06 4.57 7.27
N VAL A 128 20.80 4.25 7.00
CA VAL A 128 19.64 4.58 7.84
C VAL A 128 18.78 3.34 8.04
N LEU A 129 18.23 3.17 9.24
CA LEU A 129 17.30 2.09 9.54
C LEU A 129 15.90 2.47 9.04
N LYS A 130 15.24 1.60 8.28
CA LYS A 130 13.86 1.82 7.79
C LYS A 130 13.02 0.56 7.87
N PRO A 131 11.69 0.67 8.01
CA PRO A 131 10.81 -0.48 7.89
C PRO A 131 10.96 -1.17 6.54
N VAL A 132 11.02 -2.50 6.55
CA VAL A 132 11.14 -3.33 5.34
C VAL A 132 10.02 -3.03 4.37
N VAL A 133 8.78 -2.91 4.86
CA VAL A 133 7.59 -2.60 4.05
C VAL A 133 7.73 -1.26 3.31
N ILE A 134 8.17 -0.21 4.02
CA ILE A 134 8.39 1.13 3.44
C ILE A 134 9.45 1.08 2.35
N HIS A 135 10.56 0.37 2.59
CA HIS A 135 11.62 0.22 1.60
C HIS A 135 11.14 -0.55 0.36
N LYS A 136 10.46 -1.69 0.56
CA LYS A 136 9.93 -2.52 -0.53
C LYS A 136 8.90 -1.76 -1.36
N TYR A 137 7.98 -1.03 -0.73
CA TYR A 137 7.01 -0.18 -1.44
C TYR A 137 7.72 0.86 -2.31
N ASN A 138 8.68 1.59 -1.74
CA ASN A 138 9.42 2.62 -2.47
C ASN A 138 10.20 2.07 -3.66
N LEU A 139 10.77 0.87 -3.56
CA LEU A 139 11.47 0.22 -4.69
C LEU A 139 10.52 -0.04 -5.87
N HIS A 140 9.34 -0.60 -5.60
CA HIS A 140 8.38 -0.95 -6.65
C HIS A 140 7.76 0.29 -7.28
N ILE A 141 7.31 1.27 -6.48
CA ILE A 141 6.72 2.50 -7.01
C ILE A 141 7.74 3.34 -7.78
N ARG A 142 8.99 3.43 -7.32
CA ARG A 142 10.05 4.11 -8.09
C ARG A 142 10.36 3.38 -9.40
N GLY A 143 10.27 2.06 -9.41
CA GLY A 143 10.43 1.26 -10.62
C GLY A 143 9.32 1.53 -11.65
N VAL A 144 8.07 1.65 -11.20
CA VAL A 144 6.93 2.04 -12.05
C VAL A 144 7.12 3.47 -12.59
N ASN A 145 7.41 4.44 -11.72
CA ASN A 145 7.60 5.84 -12.13
C ASN A 145 8.80 6.06 -13.08
N ARG A 146 9.77 5.14 -13.14
CA ARG A 146 10.86 5.21 -14.13
C ARG A 146 10.41 4.73 -15.51
N LYS A 147 9.45 3.81 -15.59
CA LYS A 147 8.86 3.31 -16.84
C LYS A 147 7.87 4.31 -17.44
N ASP A 148 7.11 5.01 -16.60
CA ASP A 148 6.17 6.07 -17.04
C ASP A 148 6.87 7.36 -17.51
N LYS A 149 8.17 7.52 -17.20
CA LYS A 149 8.96 8.67 -17.64
C LYS A 149 9.44 8.61 -19.10
N SER A 150 9.09 7.58 -19.88
CA SER A 150 9.41 7.53 -21.32
C SER A 150 8.24 7.97 -22.22
N LEU A 151 7.23 8.66 -21.68
CA LEU A 151 6.07 9.18 -22.43
C LEU A 151 5.90 10.70 -22.31
N TYR A 152 6.97 11.44 -22.04
CA TYR A 152 7.06 12.90 -22.21
C TYR A 152 8.43 13.30 -22.75
#